data_AF-A0A2W6RUT4-F1
#
_entry.id   AF-A0A2W6RUT4-F1
#
_cell.length_a   1.000
_cell.length_b   1.000
_cell.length_c   1.000
_cell.angle_alpha   90.00
_cell.angle_beta   90.00
_cell.angle_gamma   90.00
#
_symmetry.space_group_name_H-M   'P 1'
#
loop_
_entity.id
_entity.type
_entity.pdbx_description
1 polymer ?
#
loop_
_entity_poly.entity_id
_entity_poly.type
_entity_poly.pdbx_seq_one_letter_code
_entity_poly.pdbx_strand_id
1 'polypeptide(L)'
;MITVLAEKPSVAKEIAVILNAKTKDNGFYSGNGYFVTWALGHLVGLRMPEEYGISGYKRENLPIIPDPFLLTIRKVKVEKGYKVDGSALKQIKTISDLFDKSEKIIVATDAGREGELIFRYIYQYLNCNKPFERLWISSLTDKAIRNGFENLKDGAQFDGLYNAAKGRSRADWLVGINASQALTIAGGNEVYSLGRVQTPTLALICKRYEDHINFKVSKYWQIELEHKKEFISFKSLSIQKWDDKKIAEGVLRNIEKSGKVSIESVETKRKNEQAPLLFDLTGLQKEANKKLGFSADETQNIAQSLYEKKFITYPRTGSKYIPEDLWSEVTVIVRTLDSVDQFKPMTSKLKWGRFNKRIINDLKVSDHHGLLPTDRIPTALSAKENAIYEMIAVRLLESLSSSCIKEITEINLHALHY
;
A
#
# COMPACT_ATOMS: atom_id res chain seq x y z
N MET A 1 9.99 32.08 -17.79
CA MET A 1 10.46 30.88 -17.04
C MET A 1 9.26 30.04 -16.62
N ILE A 2 9.39 28.72 -16.53
CA ILE A 2 8.35 27.77 -16.09
C ILE A 2 8.79 27.07 -14.81
N THR A 3 7.95 27.03 -13.77
CA THR A 3 8.25 26.24 -12.57
C THR A 3 7.60 24.86 -12.63
N VAL A 4 8.39 23.80 -12.44
CA VAL A 4 7.92 22.44 -12.24
C VAL A 4 7.99 22.11 -10.75
N LEU A 5 6.86 21.75 -10.13
CA LEU A 5 6.79 21.40 -8.71
C LEU A 5 6.54 19.89 -8.55
N ALA A 6 7.55 19.17 -8.11
CA ALA A 6 7.46 17.75 -7.76
C ALA A 6 7.03 17.54 -6.29
N GLU A 7 6.67 16.30 -5.90
CA GLU A 7 6.36 16.01 -4.49
C GLU A 7 7.61 15.87 -3.61
N LYS A 8 8.71 15.37 -4.19
CA LYS A 8 9.92 14.96 -3.46
C LYS A 8 11.19 15.39 -4.20
N PRO A 9 12.31 15.63 -3.49
CA PRO A 9 13.58 16.00 -4.11
C PRO A 9 14.10 14.97 -5.14
N SER A 10 13.87 13.68 -4.89
CA SER A 10 14.30 12.60 -5.80
C SER A 10 13.60 12.70 -7.16
N VAL A 11 12.28 12.91 -7.16
CA VAL A 11 11.48 13.08 -8.38
C VAL A 11 11.90 14.34 -9.13
N ALA A 12 12.06 15.46 -8.42
CA ALA A 12 12.53 16.71 -9.02
C ALA A 12 13.89 16.56 -9.70
N LYS A 13 14.81 15.77 -9.12
CA LYS A 13 16.11 15.53 -9.72
C LYS A 13 16.01 14.83 -11.08
N GLU A 14 15.22 13.75 -11.18
CA GLU A 14 15.05 13.02 -12.45
C GLU A 14 14.41 13.92 -13.52
N ILE A 15 13.39 14.70 -13.13
CA ILE A 15 12.76 15.69 -14.03
C ILE A 15 13.76 16.76 -14.49
N ALA A 16 14.59 17.29 -13.57
CA ALA A 16 15.58 18.32 -13.89
C ALA A 16 16.61 17.84 -14.92
N VAL A 17 17.01 16.56 -14.86
CA VAL A 17 17.89 15.96 -15.86
C VAL A 17 17.24 15.96 -17.24
N ILE A 18 15.99 15.51 -17.35
CA ILE A 18 15.26 15.45 -18.63
C ILE A 18 15.04 16.85 -19.22
N LEU A 19 14.73 17.84 -18.38
CA LEU A 19 14.50 19.21 -18.80
C LEU A 19 15.79 20.02 -19.05
N ASN A 20 16.98 19.44 -18.81
CA ASN A 20 18.26 20.15 -18.85
C ASN A 20 18.35 21.34 -17.86
N ALA A 21 17.66 21.26 -16.72
CA ALA A 21 17.81 22.20 -15.60
C ALA A 21 19.00 21.79 -14.73
N LYS A 22 20.22 22.11 -15.20
CA LYS A 22 21.48 21.56 -14.64
C LYS A 22 22.04 22.34 -13.45
N THR A 23 21.67 23.61 -13.28
CA THR A 23 22.17 24.43 -12.18
C THR A 23 21.43 24.07 -10.90
N LYS A 24 22.16 23.63 -9.88
CA LYS A 24 21.58 23.26 -8.59
C LYS A 24 21.66 24.43 -7.63
N ASP A 25 20.50 24.82 -7.09
CA ASP A 25 20.35 25.86 -6.09
C ASP A 25 19.73 25.29 -4.80
N ASN A 26 19.56 26.14 -3.80
CA ASN A 26 19.01 25.76 -2.51
C ASN A 26 17.48 25.57 -2.60
N GLY A 27 17.06 24.32 -2.84
CA GLY A 27 15.64 23.94 -2.89
C GLY A 27 15.04 23.83 -4.30
N PHE A 28 15.84 23.99 -5.35
CA PHE A 28 15.43 23.83 -6.74
C PHE A 28 16.63 23.60 -7.69
N TYR A 29 16.31 23.23 -8.93
CA TYR A 29 17.23 23.23 -10.07
C TYR A 29 16.79 24.29 -11.08
N SER A 30 17.72 24.86 -11.85
CA SER A 30 17.43 25.84 -12.89
C SER A 30 18.18 25.55 -14.19
N GLY A 31 17.59 25.94 -15.32
CA GLY A 31 18.21 25.84 -16.65
C GLY A 31 17.19 25.54 -17.73
N ASN A 32 17.56 25.83 -18.99
CA ASN A 32 16.73 25.59 -20.18
C ASN A 32 15.30 26.18 -20.08
N GLY A 33 15.14 27.33 -19.42
CA GLY A 33 13.84 27.98 -19.23
C GLY A 33 12.99 27.44 -18.06
N TYR A 34 13.49 26.46 -17.31
CA TYR A 34 12.79 25.82 -16.20
C TYR A 34 13.40 26.12 -14.84
N PHE A 35 12.53 26.21 -13.84
CA PHE A 35 12.85 25.95 -12.44
C PHE A 35 12.23 24.61 -12.07
N VAL A 36 12.99 23.67 -11.50
CA VAL A 36 12.47 22.38 -11.03
C VAL A 36 12.65 22.31 -9.52
N THR A 37 11.55 22.44 -8.80
CA THR A 37 11.51 22.45 -7.33
C THR A 37 10.64 21.29 -6.81
N TRP A 38 10.53 21.16 -5.49
CA TRP A 38 9.82 20.06 -4.85
C TRP A 38 9.10 20.50 -3.58
N ALA A 39 8.08 19.75 -3.21
CA ALA A 39 7.54 19.73 -1.86
C ALA A 39 8.36 18.78 -0.96
N LEU A 40 7.94 18.64 0.30
CA LEU A 40 8.49 17.67 1.26
C LEU A 40 7.33 16.89 1.87
N GLY A 41 6.52 16.29 0.99
CA GLY A 41 5.13 15.95 1.31
C GLY A 41 4.31 17.22 1.59
N HIS A 42 3.36 17.14 2.52
CA HIS A 42 2.57 18.30 2.95
C HIS A 42 3.45 19.37 3.60
N LEU A 43 3.61 20.52 2.91
CA LEU A 43 4.24 21.73 3.46
C LEU A 43 3.22 22.64 4.16
N VAL A 44 1.96 22.48 3.82
CA VAL A 44 0.81 23.26 4.28
C VAL A 44 -0.26 22.29 4.77
N GLY A 45 -0.98 22.66 5.82
CA GLY A 45 -2.10 21.90 6.37
C GLY A 45 -3.22 22.81 6.87
N LEU A 46 -4.29 22.18 7.38
CA LEU A 46 -5.39 22.90 8.02
C LEU A 46 -4.93 23.50 9.36
N ARG A 47 -5.39 24.72 9.66
CA ARG A 47 -5.20 25.34 10.97
C ARG A 47 -5.83 24.51 12.09
N MET A 48 -5.21 24.55 13.26
CA MET A 48 -5.76 23.98 14.50
C MET A 48 -6.71 24.98 15.20
N PRO A 49 -7.61 24.52 16.09
CA PRO A 49 -8.56 25.38 16.80
C PRO A 49 -7.95 26.62 17.46
N GLU A 50 -6.76 26.50 18.01
CA GLU A 50 -6.06 27.60 18.69
C GLU A 50 -5.77 28.77 17.74
N GLU A 51 -5.59 28.48 16.45
CA GLU A 51 -5.34 29.48 15.41
C GLU A 51 -6.62 30.18 14.92
N TYR A 52 -7.78 29.70 15.37
CA TYR A 52 -9.07 30.36 15.26
C TYR A 52 -9.46 31.06 16.57
N GLY A 53 -8.56 31.12 17.56
CA GLY A 53 -8.81 31.73 18.88
C GLY A 53 -9.54 30.82 19.87
N ILE A 54 -9.69 29.53 19.56
CA ILE A 54 -10.36 28.56 20.41
C ILE A 54 -9.32 27.88 21.30
N SER A 55 -9.32 28.23 22.58
CA SER A 55 -8.35 27.73 23.56
C SER A 55 -8.94 26.71 24.52
N GLY A 56 -8.17 25.65 24.75
CA GLY A 56 -8.54 24.55 25.66
C GLY A 56 -9.71 23.71 25.15
N TYR A 57 -10.00 22.63 25.87
CA TYR A 57 -11.11 21.75 25.54
C TYR A 57 -12.32 22.19 26.36
N LYS A 58 -13.23 22.93 25.72
CA LYS A 58 -14.46 23.43 26.35
C LYS A 58 -15.67 22.91 25.61
N ARG A 59 -16.65 22.44 26.36
CA ARG A 59 -17.90 21.87 25.80
C ARG A 59 -18.66 22.89 24.96
N GLU A 60 -18.66 24.15 25.37
CA GLU A 60 -19.30 25.28 24.65
C GLU A 60 -18.73 25.54 23.26
N ASN A 61 -17.48 25.11 22.99
CA ASN A 61 -16.84 25.29 21.70
C ASN A 61 -17.15 24.15 20.71
N LEU A 62 -17.81 23.07 21.15
CA LEU A 62 -18.05 21.89 20.33
C LEU A 62 -19.47 21.91 19.70
N PRO A 63 -19.61 21.56 18.40
CA PRO A 63 -18.54 21.23 17.47
C PRO A 63 -17.84 22.49 16.91
N ILE A 64 -16.51 22.42 16.83
CA ILE A 64 -15.66 23.38 16.12
C ILE A 64 -15.80 23.10 14.62
N ILE A 65 -16.44 24.03 13.92
CA ILE A 65 -16.64 23.98 12.46
C ILE A 65 -16.08 25.28 11.87
N PRO A 66 -14.83 25.28 11.38
CA PRO A 66 -14.24 26.46 10.77
C PRO A 66 -14.94 26.85 9.46
N ASP A 67 -15.25 28.14 9.33
CA ASP A 67 -15.69 28.73 8.07
C ASP A 67 -15.05 30.12 7.88
N PRO A 68 -14.11 30.30 6.94
CA PRO A 68 -13.53 29.28 6.07
C PRO A 68 -12.52 28.37 6.79
N PHE A 69 -12.26 27.19 6.24
CA PHE A 69 -11.07 26.41 6.60
C PHE A 69 -9.80 27.10 6.10
N LEU A 70 -9.03 27.64 7.03
CA LEU A 70 -7.76 28.31 6.77
C LEU A 70 -6.59 27.34 6.77
N LEU A 71 -5.57 27.69 5.98
CA LEU A 71 -4.33 26.95 5.84
C LEU A 71 -3.21 27.57 6.68
N THR A 72 -2.26 26.75 7.09
CA THR A 72 -1.01 27.14 7.77
C THR A 72 0.13 26.27 7.29
N ILE A 73 1.37 26.76 7.40
CA ILE A 73 2.58 25.94 7.21
C ILE A 73 2.56 24.78 8.21
N ARG A 74 3.05 23.62 7.76
CA ARG A 74 3.22 22.41 8.57
C ARG A 74 3.92 22.75 9.90
N LYS A 75 3.36 22.22 10.99
CA LYS A 75 3.94 22.30 12.33
C LYS A 75 4.44 20.93 12.77
N VAL A 76 5.50 20.93 13.57
CA VAL A 76 6.07 19.74 14.20
C VAL A 76 5.89 19.82 15.71
N LYS A 77 5.64 18.66 16.32
CA LYS A 77 5.52 18.53 17.77
C LYS A 77 6.88 18.80 18.40
N VAL A 78 6.88 19.56 19.49
CA VAL A 78 8.03 19.81 20.36
C VAL A 78 7.63 19.51 21.80
N GLU A 79 8.58 19.57 22.75
CA GLU A 79 8.33 19.29 24.17
C GLU A 79 7.11 20.05 24.73
N LYS A 80 6.93 21.31 24.29
CA LYS A 80 5.77 22.14 24.62
C LYS A 80 5.03 22.58 23.36
N GLY A 81 4.06 21.76 22.95
CA GLY A 81 3.13 22.09 21.87
C GLY A 81 3.72 21.88 20.47
N TYR A 82 3.45 22.84 19.57
CA TYR A 82 3.75 22.75 18.16
C TYR A 82 4.44 24.02 17.67
N LYS A 83 5.51 23.87 16.88
CA LYS A 83 6.18 24.98 16.21
C LYS A 83 6.18 24.78 14.70
N VAL A 84 6.31 25.88 13.95
CA VAL A 84 6.48 25.83 12.49
C VAL A 84 7.71 25.00 12.13
N ASP A 85 7.56 24.10 11.17
CA ASP A 85 8.66 23.33 10.63
C ASP A 85 9.59 24.22 9.80
N GLY A 86 10.83 24.39 10.25
CA GLY A 86 11.81 25.24 9.58
C GLY A 86 12.15 24.78 8.16
N SER A 87 12.13 23.47 7.91
CA SER A 87 12.36 22.91 6.56
C SER A 87 11.20 23.26 5.63
N ALA A 88 9.96 23.16 6.14
CA ALA A 88 8.78 23.50 5.37
C ALA A 88 8.69 25.00 5.09
N LEU A 89 8.97 25.83 6.10
CA LEU A 89 9.00 27.29 5.95
C LEU A 89 10.00 27.73 4.88
N LYS A 90 11.22 27.18 4.92
CA LYS A 90 12.26 27.50 3.94
C LYS A 90 11.82 27.11 2.52
N GLN A 91 11.30 25.89 2.36
CA GLN A 91 10.88 25.40 1.05
C GLN A 91 9.66 26.17 0.50
N ILE A 92 8.70 26.55 1.34
CA ILE A 92 7.57 27.40 0.94
C ILE A 92 8.04 28.76 0.44
N LYS A 93 9.03 29.38 1.10
CA LYS A 93 9.62 30.64 0.61
C LYS A 93 10.27 30.46 -0.75
N THR A 94 11.06 29.40 -0.92
CA THR A 94 11.65 29.06 -2.23
C THR A 94 10.57 28.88 -3.30
N ILE A 95 9.50 28.12 -3.03
CA ILE A 95 8.42 27.91 -3.99
C ILE A 95 7.71 29.23 -4.33
N SER A 96 7.45 30.10 -3.34
CA SER A 96 6.86 31.42 -3.54
C SER A 96 7.70 32.25 -4.52
N ASP A 97 8.99 32.39 -4.25
CA ASP A 97 9.91 33.18 -5.08
C ASP A 97 9.97 32.67 -6.53
N LEU A 98 9.88 31.35 -6.72
CA LEU A 98 9.90 30.73 -8.05
C LEU A 98 8.57 30.90 -8.79
N PHE A 99 7.45 30.78 -8.09
CA PHE A 99 6.12 31.01 -8.66
C PHE A 99 5.96 32.45 -9.15
N ASP A 100 6.45 33.43 -8.39
CA ASP A 100 6.40 34.85 -8.76
C ASP A 100 7.20 35.12 -10.04
N LYS A 101 8.37 34.48 -10.17
CA LYS A 101 9.27 34.56 -11.34
C LYS A 101 8.84 33.70 -12.53
N SER A 102 7.72 32.99 -12.44
CA SER A 102 7.25 32.08 -13.48
C SER A 102 6.00 32.59 -14.20
N GLU A 103 5.89 32.24 -15.48
CA GLU A 103 4.72 32.53 -16.30
C GLU A 103 3.61 31.49 -16.07
N LYS A 104 4.01 30.23 -15.93
CA LYS A 104 3.13 29.08 -15.66
C LYS A 104 3.82 28.06 -14.77
N ILE A 105 3.02 27.14 -14.23
CA ILE A 105 3.46 26.05 -13.35
C ILE A 105 3.17 24.70 -14.01
N ILE A 106 4.08 23.75 -13.90
CA ILE A 106 3.83 22.34 -14.22
C ILE A 106 3.83 21.58 -12.90
N VAL A 107 2.75 20.88 -12.62
CA VAL A 107 2.57 20.14 -11.39
C VAL A 107 2.95 18.69 -11.63
N ALA A 108 4.04 18.28 -10.98
CA ALA A 108 4.65 16.95 -11.07
C ALA A 108 4.64 16.22 -9.71
N THR A 109 3.71 16.58 -8.83
CA THR A 109 3.40 15.77 -7.64
C THR A 109 2.78 14.44 -8.05
N ASP A 110 2.88 13.43 -7.19
CA ASP A 110 2.45 12.06 -7.48
C ASP A 110 1.02 12.02 -8.08
N ALA A 111 0.81 11.11 -9.03
CA ALA A 111 -0.40 11.01 -9.87
C ALA A 111 -1.59 10.42 -9.10
N GLY A 112 -2.03 11.12 -8.06
CA GLY A 112 -3.10 10.70 -7.17
C GLY A 112 -3.70 11.82 -6.32
N ARG A 113 -4.68 11.43 -5.50
CA ARG A 113 -5.45 12.36 -4.64
C ARG A 113 -4.56 13.18 -3.71
N GLU A 114 -3.58 12.53 -3.10
CA GLU A 114 -2.69 13.22 -2.15
C GLU A 114 -1.75 14.20 -2.85
N GLY A 115 -1.22 13.82 -4.03
CA GLY A 115 -0.41 14.74 -4.83
C GLY A 115 -1.19 15.99 -5.23
N GLU A 116 -2.45 15.84 -5.65
CA GLU A 116 -3.34 17.01 -5.90
C GLU A 116 -3.47 17.90 -4.68
N LEU A 117 -3.71 17.29 -3.51
CA LEU A 117 -3.91 18.05 -2.27
C LEU A 117 -2.65 18.83 -1.88
N ILE A 118 -1.48 18.20 -1.98
CA ILE A 118 -0.18 18.81 -1.65
C ILE A 118 0.03 20.06 -2.50
N PHE A 119 -0.09 19.94 -3.83
CA PHE A 119 0.07 21.08 -4.72
C PHE A 119 -0.97 22.17 -4.43
N ARG A 120 -2.25 21.80 -4.39
CA ARG A 120 -3.34 22.77 -4.29
C ARG A 120 -3.36 23.51 -2.96
N TYR A 121 -2.93 22.88 -1.86
CA TYR A 121 -2.76 23.59 -0.58
C TYR A 121 -1.61 24.59 -0.62
N ILE A 122 -0.48 24.27 -1.26
CA ILE A 122 0.62 25.23 -1.47
C ILE A 122 0.13 26.39 -2.33
N TYR A 123 -0.52 26.09 -3.46
CA TYR A 123 -1.05 27.08 -4.39
C TYR A 123 -2.03 28.04 -3.72
N GLN A 124 -2.97 27.52 -2.92
CA GLN A 124 -3.94 28.31 -2.16
C GLN A 124 -3.30 29.12 -1.03
N TYR A 125 -2.38 28.52 -0.27
CA TYR A 125 -1.71 29.22 0.83
C TYR A 125 -0.88 30.41 0.34
N LEU A 126 -0.25 30.28 -0.84
CA LEU A 126 0.52 31.34 -1.47
C LEU A 126 -0.36 32.36 -2.23
N ASN A 127 -1.68 32.16 -2.30
CA ASN A 127 -2.59 32.94 -3.16
C ASN A 127 -2.08 33.06 -4.61
N CYS A 128 -1.49 31.97 -5.13
CA CYS A 128 -0.95 31.96 -6.49
C CYS A 128 -2.11 31.95 -7.50
N ASN A 129 -1.97 32.72 -8.58
CA ASN A 129 -2.96 32.78 -9.67
C ASN A 129 -2.34 32.42 -11.04
N LYS A 130 -1.12 31.87 -11.04
CA LYS A 130 -0.45 31.46 -12.28
C LYS A 130 -1.18 30.26 -12.89
N PRO A 131 -1.35 30.18 -14.22
CA PRO A 131 -1.90 29.00 -14.86
C PRO A 131 -1.01 27.79 -14.60
N PHE A 132 -1.60 26.60 -14.50
CA PHE A 132 -0.83 25.39 -14.31
C PHE A 132 -1.38 24.20 -15.10
N GLU A 133 -0.47 23.28 -15.46
CA GLU A 133 -0.75 22.03 -16.16
C GLU A 133 -0.28 20.85 -15.30
N ARG A 134 -0.87 19.67 -15.46
CA ARG A 134 -0.46 18.43 -14.78
C ARG A 134 0.45 17.58 -15.66
N LEU A 135 1.61 17.23 -15.09
CA LEU A 135 2.40 16.07 -15.52
C LEU A 135 1.86 14.83 -14.79
N TRP A 136 1.09 14.00 -15.51
CA TRP A 136 0.41 12.84 -14.93
C TRP A 136 1.14 11.54 -15.27
N ILE A 137 2.15 11.20 -14.46
CA ILE A 137 3.00 10.01 -14.67
C ILE A 137 3.09 9.18 -13.38
N SER A 138 3.07 7.86 -13.54
CA SER A 138 3.29 6.85 -12.47
C SER A 138 4.64 6.14 -12.59
N SER A 139 5.39 6.43 -13.66
CA SER A 139 6.70 5.90 -14.02
C SER A 139 7.69 7.06 -14.14
N LEU A 140 8.89 6.90 -13.57
CA LEU A 140 9.96 7.91 -13.61
C LEU A 140 11.03 7.57 -14.65
N THR A 141 10.74 6.71 -15.61
CA THR A 141 11.66 6.44 -16.72
C THR A 141 11.79 7.65 -17.61
N ASP A 142 12.95 7.82 -18.26
CA ASP A 142 13.19 8.88 -19.25
C ASP A 142 12.07 8.95 -20.30
N LYS A 143 11.62 7.79 -20.78
CA LYS A 143 10.53 7.68 -21.77
C LYS A 143 9.20 8.17 -21.20
N ALA A 144 8.83 7.74 -19.99
CA ALA A 144 7.58 8.15 -19.35
C ALA A 144 7.57 9.65 -19.06
N ILE A 145 8.67 10.19 -18.53
CA ILE A 145 8.79 11.62 -18.23
C ILE A 145 8.67 12.44 -19.52
N ARG A 146 9.41 12.10 -20.58
CA ARG A 146 9.36 12.81 -21.87
C ARG A 146 7.96 12.78 -22.49
N ASN A 147 7.35 11.60 -22.59
CA ASN A 147 5.99 11.45 -23.10
C ASN A 147 4.98 12.23 -22.24
N GLY A 148 5.16 12.23 -20.92
CA GLY A 148 4.32 13.01 -20.00
C GLY A 148 4.40 14.52 -20.25
N PHE A 149 5.60 15.05 -20.54
CA PHE A 149 5.77 16.48 -20.89
C PHE A 149 5.19 16.82 -22.29
N GLU A 150 5.20 15.88 -23.22
CA GLU A 150 4.53 16.03 -24.52
C GLU A 150 3.00 16.01 -24.39
N ASN A 151 2.48 15.37 -23.34
CA ASN A 151 1.05 15.14 -23.12
C ASN A 151 0.52 15.75 -21.81
N LEU A 152 1.00 16.95 -21.47
CA LEU A 152 0.51 17.69 -20.31
C LEU A 152 -1.01 17.85 -20.34
N LYS A 153 -1.62 17.75 -19.17
CA LYS A 153 -3.07 17.84 -19.00
C LYS A 153 -3.44 19.17 -18.36
N ASP A 154 -4.59 19.71 -18.74
CA ASP A 154 -5.14 20.87 -18.06
C ASP A 154 -5.41 20.53 -16.59
N GLY A 155 -4.96 21.40 -15.69
CA GLY A 155 -5.19 21.27 -14.26
C GLY A 155 -6.66 21.15 -13.85
N ALA A 156 -7.58 21.74 -14.60
CA ALA A 156 -9.02 21.68 -14.33
C ALA A 156 -9.58 20.24 -14.43
N GLN A 157 -8.95 19.37 -15.21
CA GLN A 157 -9.36 17.96 -15.34
C GLN A 157 -9.26 17.20 -14.00
N PHE A 158 -8.48 17.71 -13.05
CA PHE A 158 -8.21 17.07 -11.76
C PHE A 158 -8.94 17.73 -10.58
N ASP A 159 -9.84 18.68 -10.85
CA ASP A 159 -10.60 19.37 -9.80
C ASP A 159 -11.46 18.42 -8.97
N GLY A 160 -12.08 17.43 -9.59
CA GLY A 160 -12.82 16.38 -8.88
C GLY A 160 -11.93 15.59 -7.92
N LEU A 161 -10.69 15.30 -8.34
CA LEU A 161 -9.71 14.55 -7.55
C LEU A 161 -9.21 15.37 -6.36
N TYR A 162 -8.90 16.65 -6.59
CA TYR A 162 -8.57 17.60 -5.54
C TYR A 162 -9.71 17.76 -4.54
N ASN A 163 -10.96 17.95 -5.01
CA ASN A 163 -12.13 18.11 -4.15
C ASN A 163 -12.37 16.87 -3.28
N ALA A 164 -12.17 15.66 -3.82
CA ALA A 164 -12.23 14.42 -3.03
C ALA A 164 -11.14 14.39 -1.93
N ALA A 165 -9.91 14.76 -2.24
CA ALA A 165 -8.81 14.79 -1.28
C ALA A 165 -9.02 15.87 -0.20
N LYS A 166 -9.49 17.05 -0.58
CA LYS A 166 -9.87 18.15 0.31
C LYS A 166 -11.01 17.76 1.24
N GLY A 167 -12.06 17.12 0.71
CA GLY A 167 -13.18 16.60 1.48
C GLY A 167 -12.72 15.59 2.53
N ARG A 168 -11.86 14.64 2.15
CA ARG A 168 -11.23 13.69 3.07
C ARG A 168 -10.44 14.38 4.17
N SER A 169 -9.55 15.31 3.81
CA SER A 169 -8.72 16.07 4.76
C SER A 169 -9.56 16.84 5.78
N ARG A 170 -10.63 17.52 5.33
CA ARG A 170 -11.54 18.26 6.22
C ARG A 170 -12.40 17.35 7.08
N ALA A 171 -12.89 16.24 6.55
CA ALA A 171 -13.68 15.26 7.31
C ALA A 171 -12.85 14.61 8.42
N ASP A 172 -11.61 14.20 8.10
CA ASP A 172 -10.68 13.63 9.08
C ASP A 172 -10.36 14.65 10.19
N TRP A 173 -10.18 15.93 9.83
CA TRP A 173 -9.98 17.03 10.80
C TRP A 173 -11.23 17.25 11.67
N LEU A 174 -12.42 17.38 11.07
CA LEU A 174 -13.67 17.63 11.79
C LEU A 174 -13.99 16.53 12.79
N VAL A 175 -13.95 15.27 12.35
CA VAL A 175 -14.23 14.13 13.24
C VAL A 175 -13.13 14.00 14.29
N GLY A 176 -11.87 14.09 13.87
CA GLY A 176 -10.71 13.92 14.76
C GLY A 176 -10.68 14.93 15.89
N ILE A 177 -10.77 16.22 15.56
CA ILE A 177 -10.71 17.31 16.53
C ILE A 177 -11.93 17.27 17.45
N ASN A 178 -13.14 17.25 16.89
CA ASN A 178 -14.36 17.36 17.71
C ASN A 178 -14.56 16.15 18.62
N ALA A 179 -14.41 14.94 18.08
CA ALA A 179 -14.68 13.75 18.87
C ALA A 179 -13.59 13.48 19.92
N SER A 180 -12.31 13.76 19.62
CA SER A 180 -11.23 13.64 20.61
C SER A 180 -11.41 14.64 21.77
N GLN A 181 -11.77 15.89 21.47
CA GLN A 181 -12.07 16.88 22.52
C GLN A 181 -13.30 16.48 23.33
N ALA A 182 -14.39 16.04 22.68
CA ALA A 182 -15.61 15.62 23.36
C ALA A 182 -15.34 14.46 24.34
N LEU A 183 -14.60 13.43 23.90
CA LEU A 183 -14.24 12.30 24.76
C LEU A 183 -13.28 12.69 25.88
N THR A 184 -12.29 13.54 25.60
CA THR A 184 -11.35 14.02 26.63
C THR A 184 -12.09 14.79 27.73
N ILE A 185 -13.07 15.65 27.37
CA ILE A 185 -13.91 16.36 28.34
C ILE A 185 -14.76 15.37 29.14
N ALA A 186 -15.41 14.40 28.48
CA ALA A 186 -16.24 13.40 29.15
C ALA A 186 -15.43 12.47 30.08
N GLY A 187 -14.17 12.20 29.74
CA GLY A 187 -13.24 11.35 30.48
C GLY A 187 -12.43 12.06 31.56
N GLY A 188 -12.86 13.24 32.03
CA GLY A 188 -12.19 13.92 33.15
C GLY A 188 -10.85 14.58 32.79
N ASN A 189 -10.69 15.01 31.54
CA ASN A 189 -9.49 15.65 30.97
C ASN A 189 -8.28 14.71 30.74
N GLU A 190 -8.48 13.39 30.77
CA GLU A 190 -7.53 12.45 30.19
C GLU A 190 -7.66 12.44 28.66
N VAL A 191 -6.53 12.48 27.96
CA VAL A 191 -6.51 12.64 26.50
C VAL A 191 -6.96 11.35 25.81
N TYR A 192 -8.16 11.37 25.23
CA TYR A 192 -8.70 10.29 24.43
C TYR A 192 -8.76 10.70 22.95
N SER A 193 -8.07 9.96 22.08
CA SER A 193 -8.11 10.21 20.64
C SER A 193 -9.22 9.40 19.96
N LEU A 194 -10.05 10.07 19.16
CA LEU A 194 -11.03 9.44 18.28
C LEU A 194 -10.77 9.89 16.84
N GLY A 195 -10.95 8.98 15.89
CA GLY A 195 -10.85 9.35 14.48
C GLY A 195 -11.51 8.33 13.57
N ARG A 196 -11.88 8.80 12.38
CA ARG A 196 -12.65 8.03 11.39
C ARG A 196 -12.01 6.70 10.98
N VAL A 197 -10.69 6.54 11.12
CA VAL A 197 -9.96 5.30 10.79
C VAL A 197 -9.47 4.56 12.04
N GLN A 198 -8.83 5.26 12.98
CA GLN A 198 -8.28 4.63 14.19
C GLN A 198 -9.35 3.96 15.06
N THR A 199 -10.52 4.58 15.20
CA THR A 199 -11.55 4.12 16.13
C THR A 199 -12.30 2.90 15.61
N PRO A 200 -12.75 2.84 14.33
CA PRO A 200 -13.29 1.60 13.78
C PRO A 200 -12.27 0.46 13.78
N THR A 201 -10.98 0.76 13.55
CA THR A 201 -9.93 -0.26 13.61
C THR A 201 -9.78 -0.84 15.03
N LEU A 202 -9.79 0.02 16.05
CA LEU A 202 -9.81 -0.43 17.45
C LEU A 202 -11.07 -1.26 17.76
N ALA A 203 -12.24 -0.82 17.29
CA ALA A 203 -13.49 -1.53 17.49
C ALA A 203 -13.47 -2.96 16.90
N LEU A 204 -12.82 -3.17 15.75
CA LEU A 204 -12.62 -4.51 15.18
C LEU A 204 -11.80 -5.42 16.12
N ILE A 205 -10.77 -4.87 16.76
CA ILE A 205 -9.93 -5.60 17.71
C ILE A 205 -10.71 -5.92 18.98
N CYS A 206 -11.41 -4.93 19.56
CA CYS A 206 -12.25 -5.12 20.73
C CYS A 206 -13.32 -6.20 20.49
N LYS A 207 -14.03 -6.13 19.36
CA LYS A 207 -15.03 -7.14 19.00
C LYS A 207 -14.40 -8.52 18.88
N ARG A 208 -13.26 -8.65 18.22
CA ARG A 208 -12.57 -9.94 18.07
C ARG A 208 -12.11 -10.52 19.41
N TYR A 209 -11.70 -9.65 20.34
CA TYR A 209 -11.36 -10.02 21.71
C TYR A 209 -12.59 -10.48 22.50
N GLU A 210 -13.70 -9.75 22.41
CA GLU A 210 -14.99 -10.15 22.99
C GLU A 210 -15.46 -11.51 22.46
N ASP A 211 -15.40 -11.73 21.14
CA ASP A 211 -15.70 -13.02 20.52
C ASP A 211 -14.80 -14.13 21.06
N HIS A 212 -13.53 -13.83 21.34
CA HIS A 212 -12.56 -14.79 21.87
C HIS A 212 -12.83 -15.16 23.33
N ILE A 213 -13.08 -14.18 24.22
CA ILE A 213 -13.35 -14.43 25.64
C ILE A 213 -14.72 -15.12 25.84
N ASN A 214 -15.69 -14.84 24.98
CA ASN A 214 -17.02 -15.42 25.03
C ASN A 214 -17.12 -16.75 24.27
N PHE A 215 -16.04 -17.20 23.63
CA PHE A 215 -16.02 -18.45 22.89
C PHE A 215 -16.17 -19.64 23.85
N LYS A 216 -17.30 -20.35 23.74
CA LYS A 216 -17.55 -21.59 24.49
C LYS A 216 -17.10 -22.78 23.67
N VAL A 217 -16.08 -23.49 24.16
CA VAL A 217 -15.60 -24.74 23.54
C VAL A 217 -16.70 -25.80 23.66
N SER A 218 -17.16 -26.32 22.52
CA SER A 218 -18.01 -27.50 22.46
C SER A 218 -17.22 -28.70 21.93
N LYS A 219 -17.50 -29.88 22.48
CA LYS A 219 -16.98 -31.14 21.94
C LYS A 219 -17.96 -31.64 20.89
N TYR A 220 -17.44 -32.03 19.75
CA TYR A 220 -18.15 -32.79 18.73
C TYR A 220 -17.28 -33.96 18.30
N TRP A 221 -17.92 -34.99 17.74
CA TRP A 221 -17.30 -36.20 17.24
C TRP A 221 -17.53 -36.29 15.74
N GLN A 222 -16.48 -36.68 15.01
CA GLN A 222 -16.54 -37.07 13.60
C GLN A 222 -16.00 -38.49 13.48
N ILE A 223 -16.52 -39.23 12.50
CA ILE A 223 -16.05 -40.57 12.21
C ILE A 223 -15.02 -40.47 11.09
N GLU A 224 -13.82 -40.96 11.36
CA GLU A 224 -12.81 -41.24 10.34
C GLU A 224 -12.85 -42.73 10.03
N LEU A 225 -12.96 -43.08 8.75
CA LEU A 225 -12.90 -44.46 8.28
C LEU A 225 -11.63 -44.67 7.46
N GLU A 226 -10.99 -45.82 7.65
CA GLU A 226 -9.86 -46.28 6.83
C GLU A 226 -10.36 -47.26 5.78
N HIS A 227 -9.98 -47.03 4.53
CA HIS A 227 -10.39 -47.82 3.38
C HIS A 227 -9.18 -48.43 2.70
N LYS A 228 -9.37 -49.61 2.11
CA LYS A 228 -8.38 -50.24 1.23
C LYS A 228 -9.08 -50.75 -0.02
N LYS A 229 -8.70 -50.23 -1.19
CA LYS A 229 -9.17 -50.70 -2.50
C LYS A 229 -7.97 -50.84 -3.42
N GLU A 230 -7.80 -52.02 -4.04
CA GLU A 230 -6.73 -52.25 -5.04
C GLU A 230 -5.35 -51.77 -4.56
N PHE A 231 -4.98 -52.14 -3.33
CA PHE A 231 -3.72 -51.75 -2.66
C PHE A 231 -3.56 -50.25 -2.32
N ILE A 232 -4.57 -49.42 -2.60
CA ILE A 232 -4.61 -48.01 -2.19
C ILE A 232 -5.31 -47.91 -0.84
N SER A 233 -4.59 -47.41 0.16
CA SER A 233 -5.16 -47.06 1.46
C SER A 233 -5.51 -45.57 1.49
N PHE A 234 -6.71 -45.22 1.95
CA PHE A 234 -7.13 -43.83 2.09
C PHE A 234 -8.10 -43.67 3.26
N LYS A 235 -8.29 -42.42 3.70
CA LYS A 235 -9.17 -42.07 4.82
C LYS A 235 -10.34 -41.23 4.33
N SER A 236 -11.49 -41.40 4.96
CA SER A 236 -12.64 -40.51 4.78
C SER A 236 -13.11 -39.97 6.12
N LEU A 237 -13.51 -38.70 6.15
CA LEU A 237 -14.17 -38.08 7.31
C LEU A 237 -15.67 -37.96 7.04
N SER A 238 -16.48 -38.27 8.06
CA SER A 238 -17.92 -38.04 8.00
C SER A 238 -18.22 -36.54 7.82
N ILE A 239 -19.13 -36.23 6.90
CA ILE A 239 -19.67 -34.87 6.75
C ILE A 239 -20.46 -34.49 8.01
N GLN A 240 -21.25 -35.44 8.51
CA GLN A 240 -21.99 -35.28 9.76
C GLN A 240 -21.04 -35.24 10.97
N LYS A 241 -21.37 -34.35 11.91
CA LYS A 241 -20.76 -34.21 13.22
C LYS A 241 -21.81 -34.54 14.27
N TRP A 242 -21.42 -35.18 15.35
CA TRP A 242 -22.31 -35.52 16.45
C TRP A 242 -21.87 -34.79 17.72
N ASP A 243 -22.83 -34.32 18.50
CA ASP A 243 -22.59 -33.71 19.82
C ASP A 243 -22.63 -34.72 20.97
N ASP A 244 -22.97 -35.98 20.69
CA ASP A 244 -22.91 -37.08 21.65
C ASP A 244 -21.99 -38.19 21.13
N LYS A 245 -20.95 -38.48 21.91
CA LYS A 245 -20.00 -39.56 21.64
C LYS A 245 -20.69 -40.91 21.47
N LYS A 246 -21.69 -41.21 22.29
CA LYS A 246 -22.38 -42.52 22.27
C LYS A 246 -23.14 -42.72 20.97
N ILE A 247 -23.73 -41.65 20.43
CA ILE A 247 -24.38 -41.68 19.11
C ILE A 247 -23.32 -41.95 18.04
N ALA A 248 -22.22 -41.18 18.03
CA ALA A 248 -21.13 -41.40 17.08
C ALA A 248 -20.53 -42.82 17.16
N GLU A 249 -20.35 -43.39 18.36
CA GLU A 249 -19.86 -44.75 18.56
C GLU A 249 -20.88 -45.82 18.16
N GLY A 250 -22.17 -45.60 18.42
CA GLY A 250 -23.24 -46.45 17.90
C GLY A 250 -23.26 -46.46 16.37
N VAL A 251 -23.04 -45.27 15.79
CA VAL A 251 -22.90 -45.09 14.36
C VAL A 251 -21.68 -45.89 13.86
N LEU A 252 -20.46 -45.60 14.35
CA LEU A 252 -19.26 -46.33 13.94
C LEU A 252 -19.44 -47.87 14.00
N ARG A 253 -20.03 -48.39 15.08
CA ARG A 253 -20.29 -49.84 15.21
C ARG A 253 -21.18 -50.44 14.12
N ASN A 254 -22.20 -49.75 13.62
CA ASN A 254 -22.99 -50.34 12.52
C ASN A 254 -22.26 -50.27 11.18
N ILE A 255 -21.43 -49.23 10.95
CA ILE A 255 -20.57 -49.15 9.76
C ILE A 255 -19.58 -50.32 9.77
N GLU A 256 -18.93 -50.56 10.92
CA GLU A 256 -18.00 -51.68 11.11
C GLU A 256 -18.67 -53.03 10.91
N LYS A 257 -19.91 -53.21 11.40
CA LYS A 257 -20.71 -54.43 11.16
C LYS A 257 -21.00 -54.65 9.67
N SER A 258 -21.31 -53.58 8.92
CA SER A 258 -21.51 -53.69 7.47
C SER A 258 -20.20 -54.01 6.75
N GLY A 259 -19.08 -53.48 7.24
CA GLY A 259 -17.73 -53.67 6.67
C GLY A 259 -17.57 -53.16 5.24
N LYS A 260 -18.54 -52.42 4.72
CA LYS A 260 -18.61 -51.98 3.32
C LYS A 260 -19.10 -50.54 3.25
N VAL A 261 -18.54 -49.80 2.31
CA VAL A 261 -19.01 -48.48 1.89
C VAL A 261 -19.17 -48.50 0.37
N SER A 262 -20.13 -47.76 -0.15
CA SER A 262 -20.30 -47.56 -1.59
C SER A 262 -19.74 -46.21 -2.00
N ILE A 263 -19.06 -46.16 -3.14
CA ILE A 263 -18.68 -44.89 -3.75
C ILE A 263 -19.94 -44.29 -4.37
N GLU A 264 -20.33 -43.11 -3.91
CA GLU A 264 -21.49 -42.38 -4.42
C GLU A 264 -21.11 -41.52 -5.63
N SER A 265 -19.99 -40.81 -5.52
CA SER A 265 -19.46 -40.01 -6.62
C SER A 265 -17.94 -39.90 -6.56
N VAL A 266 -17.32 -39.83 -7.74
CA VAL A 266 -15.91 -39.44 -7.90
C VAL A 266 -15.89 -38.26 -8.86
N GLU A 267 -15.45 -37.10 -8.38
CA GLU A 267 -15.34 -35.90 -9.20
C GLU A 267 -13.89 -35.43 -9.21
N THR A 268 -13.29 -35.35 -10.41
CA THR A 268 -11.94 -34.79 -10.59
C THR A 268 -12.06 -33.43 -11.25
N LYS A 269 -11.65 -32.39 -10.53
CA LYS A 269 -11.58 -31.02 -11.05
C LYS A 269 -10.14 -30.61 -11.27
N ARG A 270 -9.85 -30.15 -12.48
CA ARG A 270 -8.59 -29.46 -12.79
C ARG A 270 -8.68 -28.01 -12.34
N LYS A 271 -7.97 -27.65 -11.28
CA LYS A 271 -7.88 -26.28 -10.78
C LYS A 271 -6.61 -25.62 -11.32
N ASN A 272 -6.79 -24.50 -11.99
CA ASN A 272 -5.68 -23.66 -12.43
C ASN A 272 -5.43 -22.54 -11.40
N GLU A 273 -4.32 -22.63 -10.68
CA GLU A 273 -3.89 -21.63 -9.70
C GLU A 273 -2.86 -20.70 -10.33
N GLN A 274 -3.23 -19.43 -10.44
CA GLN A 274 -2.37 -18.44 -11.06
C GLN A 274 -1.21 -18.05 -10.14
N ALA A 275 -0.09 -17.68 -10.76
CA ALA A 275 1.02 -17.05 -10.06
C ALA A 275 0.54 -15.80 -9.28
N PRO A 276 1.12 -15.54 -8.09
CA PRO A 276 0.82 -14.33 -7.34
C PRO A 276 1.23 -13.09 -8.13
N LEU A 277 0.57 -11.98 -7.89
CA LEU A 277 1.01 -10.68 -8.43
C LEU A 277 2.16 -10.12 -7.57
N LEU A 278 2.72 -8.98 -7.97
CA LEU A 278 3.73 -8.28 -7.18
C LEU A 278 3.19 -7.87 -5.80
N PHE A 279 4.10 -7.51 -4.90
CA PHE A 279 3.71 -6.91 -3.64
C PHE A 279 3.23 -5.46 -3.82
N ASP A 280 2.07 -5.16 -3.22
CA ASP A 280 1.80 -3.85 -2.66
C ASP A 280 2.40 -3.78 -1.23
N LEU A 281 2.43 -2.60 -0.61
CA LEU A 281 2.98 -2.45 0.75
C LEU A 281 2.26 -3.36 1.75
N THR A 282 0.93 -3.41 1.69
CA THR A 282 0.12 -4.21 2.60
C THR A 282 0.35 -5.70 2.44
N GLY A 283 0.52 -6.19 1.21
CA GLY A 283 0.87 -7.57 0.92
C GLY A 283 2.24 -7.93 1.47
N LEU A 284 3.23 -7.06 1.30
CA LEU A 284 4.57 -7.24 1.88
C LEU A 284 4.51 -7.28 3.41
N GLN A 285 3.80 -6.34 4.03
CA GLN A 285 3.62 -6.29 5.49
C GLN A 285 2.96 -7.56 6.05
N LYS A 286 1.91 -8.05 5.40
CA LYS A 286 1.23 -9.30 5.80
C LYS A 286 2.15 -10.51 5.70
N GLU A 287 2.88 -10.63 4.59
CA GLU A 287 3.80 -11.75 4.38
C GLU A 287 4.99 -11.69 5.34
N ALA A 288 5.58 -10.50 5.54
CA ALA A 288 6.70 -10.28 6.46
C ALA A 288 6.29 -10.54 7.91
N ASN A 289 5.09 -10.13 8.32
CA ASN A 289 4.56 -10.46 9.64
C ASN A 289 4.40 -11.98 9.82
N LYS A 290 3.80 -12.66 8.84
CA LYS A 290 3.59 -14.12 8.89
C LYS A 290 4.90 -14.91 8.92
N LYS A 291 5.91 -14.50 8.15
CA LYS A 291 7.17 -15.26 7.99
C LYS A 291 8.26 -14.85 8.98
N LEU A 292 8.32 -13.58 9.37
CA LEU A 292 9.43 -12.98 10.10
C LEU A 292 9.00 -12.29 11.40
N GLY A 293 7.70 -12.17 11.68
CA GLY A 293 7.18 -11.49 12.87
C GLY A 293 7.31 -9.97 12.84
N PHE A 294 7.73 -9.36 11.73
CA PHE A 294 7.88 -7.90 11.63
C PHE A 294 6.53 -7.20 11.71
N SER A 295 6.51 -6.04 12.37
CA SER A 295 5.34 -5.17 12.38
C SER A 295 5.14 -4.50 11.03
N ALA A 296 3.96 -3.93 10.81
CA ALA A 296 3.67 -3.17 9.60
C ALA A 296 4.62 -1.96 9.46
N ASP A 297 4.86 -1.24 10.56
CA ASP A 297 5.76 -0.07 10.61
C ASP A 297 7.21 -0.45 10.41
N GLU A 298 7.67 -1.54 11.03
CA GLU A 298 9.04 -2.04 10.85
C GLU A 298 9.29 -2.43 9.38
N THR A 299 8.36 -3.17 8.77
CA THR A 299 8.44 -3.56 7.35
C THR A 299 8.47 -2.34 6.45
N GLN A 300 7.63 -1.32 6.72
CA GLN A 300 7.60 -0.08 5.96
C GLN A 300 8.94 0.67 6.07
N ASN A 301 9.51 0.77 7.26
CA ASN A 301 10.78 1.48 7.48
C ASN A 301 11.95 0.75 6.80
N ILE A 302 11.98 -0.58 6.83
CA ILE A 302 12.98 -1.38 6.11
C ILE A 302 12.84 -1.18 4.60
N ALA A 303 11.62 -1.29 4.05
CA ALA A 303 11.39 -1.07 2.63
C ALA A 303 11.74 0.36 2.21
N GLN A 304 11.45 1.36 3.04
CA GLN A 304 11.85 2.75 2.82
C GLN A 304 13.39 2.89 2.76
N SER A 305 14.13 2.25 3.68
CA SER A 305 15.60 2.22 3.65
C SER A 305 16.14 1.60 2.36
N LEU A 306 15.58 0.45 1.94
CA LEU A 306 15.97 -0.22 0.69
C LEU A 306 15.73 0.67 -0.54
N TYR A 307 14.62 1.41 -0.56
CA TYR A 307 14.32 2.36 -1.63
C TYR A 307 15.28 3.54 -1.65
N GLU A 308 15.60 4.13 -0.49
CA GLU A 308 16.56 5.23 -0.39
C GLU A 308 17.98 4.79 -0.81
N LYS A 309 18.34 3.53 -0.53
CA LYS A 309 19.56 2.87 -1.04
C LYS A 309 19.48 2.47 -2.51
N LYS A 310 18.32 2.66 -3.16
CA LYS A 310 18.02 2.34 -4.57
C LYS A 310 18.05 0.85 -4.92
N PHE A 311 17.73 -0.03 -3.98
CA PHE A 311 17.66 -1.47 -4.21
C PHE A 311 16.26 -1.98 -4.57
N ILE A 312 15.23 -1.22 -4.23
CA ILE A 312 13.85 -1.50 -4.61
C ILE A 312 13.18 -0.23 -5.14
N THR A 313 12.05 -0.40 -5.81
CA THR A 313 11.18 0.69 -6.25
C THR A 313 10.36 1.26 -5.09
N TYR A 314 9.65 2.38 -5.32
CA TYR A 314 8.99 3.13 -4.25
C TYR A 314 7.99 2.26 -3.45
N PRO A 315 8.15 2.14 -2.12
CA PRO A 315 7.48 1.09 -1.37
C PRO A 315 6.08 1.43 -0.90
N ARG A 316 5.66 2.70 -0.95
CA ARG A 316 4.32 3.12 -0.53
C ARG A 316 3.34 3.04 -1.70
N THR A 317 3.18 1.83 -2.22
CA THR A 317 2.30 1.52 -3.34
C THR A 317 1.13 0.65 -2.90
N GLY A 318 -0.06 0.96 -3.44
CA GLY A 318 -1.25 0.12 -3.33
C GLY A 318 -1.46 -0.78 -4.55
N SER A 319 -0.61 -0.66 -5.58
CA SER A 319 -0.69 -1.46 -6.79
C SER A 319 0.10 -2.77 -6.66
N LYS A 320 -0.36 -3.78 -7.39
CA LYS A 320 0.35 -5.06 -7.62
C LYS A 320 0.76 -5.26 -9.08
N TYR A 321 0.61 -4.21 -9.89
CA TYR A 321 0.81 -4.19 -11.32
C TYR A 321 1.88 -3.18 -11.71
N ILE A 322 2.48 -3.38 -12.86
CA ILE A 322 3.39 -2.46 -13.51
C ILE A 322 2.79 -1.95 -14.82
N PRO A 323 3.16 -0.73 -15.24
CA PRO A 323 2.86 -0.27 -16.58
C PRO A 323 3.69 -1.02 -17.65
N GLU A 324 3.22 -1.01 -18.90
CA GLU A 324 3.86 -1.76 -20.00
C GLU A 324 5.28 -1.25 -20.30
N ASP A 325 5.55 0.04 -20.10
CA ASP A 325 6.86 0.65 -20.35
C ASP A 325 7.98 0.10 -19.45
N LEU A 326 7.65 -0.45 -18.27
CA LEU A 326 8.61 -1.09 -17.35
C LEU A 326 8.94 -2.54 -17.71
N TRP A 327 8.27 -3.15 -18.69
CA TRP A 327 8.48 -4.57 -18.99
C TRP A 327 9.91 -4.92 -19.41
N SER A 328 10.56 -4.02 -20.15
CA SER A 328 11.97 -4.21 -20.53
C SER A 328 12.88 -4.24 -19.32
N GLU A 329 12.61 -3.41 -18.31
CA GLU A 329 13.39 -3.35 -17.07
C GLU A 329 13.23 -4.64 -16.25
N VAL A 330 12.02 -5.21 -16.19
CA VAL A 330 11.79 -6.51 -15.54
C VAL A 330 12.72 -7.58 -16.10
N THR A 331 12.93 -7.62 -17.41
CA THR A 331 13.82 -8.61 -18.02
C THR A 331 15.28 -8.39 -17.60
N VAL A 332 15.71 -7.14 -17.45
CA VAL A 332 17.04 -6.78 -16.93
C VAL A 332 17.19 -7.20 -15.47
N ILE A 333 16.19 -6.88 -14.64
CA ILE A 333 16.15 -7.25 -13.22
C ILE A 333 16.27 -8.76 -13.04
N VAL A 334 15.55 -9.57 -13.82
CA VAL A 334 15.64 -11.04 -13.73
C VAL A 334 17.03 -11.55 -14.12
N ARG A 335 17.70 -10.93 -15.11
CA ARG A 335 19.10 -11.27 -15.45
C ARG A 335 20.06 -10.91 -14.33
N THR A 336 19.86 -9.75 -13.68
CA THR A 336 20.64 -9.37 -12.50
C THR A 336 20.44 -10.39 -11.38
N LEU A 337 19.21 -10.80 -11.10
CA LEU A 337 18.93 -11.82 -10.08
C LEU A 337 19.55 -13.18 -10.44
N ASP A 338 19.55 -13.59 -11.72
CA ASP A 338 20.16 -14.84 -12.19
C ASP A 338 21.68 -14.88 -11.96
N SER A 339 22.33 -13.71 -11.93
CA SER A 339 23.76 -13.59 -11.63
C SER A 339 24.10 -13.80 -10.15
N VAL A 340 23.11 -13.81 -9.26
CA VAL A 340 23.28 -13.94 -7.81
C VAL A 340 22.95 -15.37 -7.38
N ASP A 341 23.92 -16.07 -6.79
CA ASP A 341 23.82 -17.49 -6.47
C ASP A 341 22.57 -17.88 -5.65
N GLN A 342 22.14 -16.99 -4.75
CA GLN A 342 20.94 -17.19 -3.93
C GLN A 342 19.66 -17.36 -4.76
N PHE A 343 19.53 -16.69 -5.92
CA PHE A 343 18.31 -16.72 -6.74
C PHE A 343 18.37 -17.72 -7.90
N LYS A 344 19.55 -18.26 -8.24
CA LYS A 344 19.73 -19.25 -9.31
C LYS A 344 18.78 -20.44 -9.25
N PRO A 345 18.47 -21.05 -8.08
CA PRO A 345 17.52 -22.16 -8.01
C PRO A 345 16.10 -21.78 -8.42
N MET A 346 15.73 -20.51 -8.32
CA MET A 346 14.43 -19.99 -8.73
C MET A 346 14.43 -19.55 -10.20
N THR A 347 15.47 -18.83 -10.64
CA THR A 347 15.57 -18.32 -12.03
C THR A 347 15.71 -19.46 -13.04
N SER A 348 16.42 -20.53 -12.70
CA SER A 348 16.54 -21.74 -13.54
C SER A 348 15.23 -22.45 -13.84
N LYS A 349 14.18 -22.22 -13.03
CA LYS A 349 12.82 -22.76 -13.24
C LYS A 349 11.96 -21.86 -14.14
N LEU A 350 12.39 -20.63 -14.40
CA LEU A 350 11.67 -19.70 -15.25
C LEU A 350 11.88 -20.03 -16.73
N LYS A 351 10.83 -19.83 -17.52
CA LYS A 351 10.87 -20.00 -18.98
C LYS A 351 11.27 -18.68 -19.63
N TRP A 352 12.57 -18.46 -19.84
CA TRP A 352 13.10 -17.29 -20.52
C TRP A 352 12.38 -17.02 -21.86
N GLY A 353 12.02 -15.77 -22.11
CA GLY A 353 11.24 -15.36 -23.28
C GLY A 353 9.75 -15.71 -23.24
N ARG A 354 9.28 -16.45 -22.22
CA ARG A 354 7.87 -16.83 -22.03
C ARG A 354 7.40 -16.57 -20.60
N PHE A 355 7.87 -15.48 -20.00
CA PHE A 355 7.42 -15.05 -18.67
C PHE A 355 5.93 -14.73 -18.66
N ASN A 356 5.29 -15.00 -17.53
CA ASN A 356 3.93 -14.59 -17.28
C ASN A 356 3.83 -13.06 -17.21
N LYS A 357 2.95 -12.48 -18.03
CA LYS A 357 2.76 -11.02 -18.14
C LYS A 357 1.58 -10.47 -17.32
N ARG A 358 0.95 -11.27 -16.45
CA ARG A 358 -0.24 -10.83 -15.68
C ARG A 358 0.00 -9.64 -14.74
N ILE A 359 1.26 -9.35 -14.42
CA ILE A 359 1.65 -8.17 -13.66
C ILE A 359 1.58 -6.87 -14.48
N ILE A 360 1.46 -6.94 -15.81
CA ILE A 360 1.38 -5.75 -16.67
C ILE A 360 -0.08 -5.34 -16.82
N ASN A 361 -0.41 -4.14 -16.33
CA ASN A 361 -1.74 -3.56 -16.50
C ASN A 361 -1.74 -2.06 -16.16
N ASP A 362 -1.63 -1.18 -17.16
CA ASP A 362 -1.61 0.28 -16.96
C ASP A 362 -2.84 0.80 -16.20
N LEU A 363 -4.02 0.21 -16.44
CA LEU A 363 -5.29 0.61 -15.81
C LEU A 363 -5.38 0.26 -14.32
N LYS A 364 -4.54 -0.67 -13.85
CA LYS A 364 -4.49 -1.10 -12.45
C LYS A 364 -3.27 -0.57 -11.70
N VAL A 365 -2.48 0.27 -12.34
CA VAL A 365 -1.45 1.07 -11.68
C VAL A 365 -2.14 2.29 -11.06
N SER A 366 -1.94 2.48 -9.76
CA SER A 366 -2.37 3.69 -9.05
C SER A 366 -1.31 4.78 -9.19
N ASP A 367 -1.11 5.60 -8.17
CA ASP A 367 -0.07 6.64 -8.12
C ASP A 367 1.35 6.04 -8.30
N HIS A 368 1.52 4.76 -7.95
CA HIS A 368 2.75 3.99 -8.07
C HIS A 368 2.45 2.55 -8.54
N HIS A 369 3.45 1.88 -9.11
CA HIS A 369 3.38 0.49 -9.54
C HIS A 369 3.73 -0.49 -8.40
N GLY A 370 3.55 -1.80 -8.62
CA GLY A 370 3.90 -2.84 -7.65
C GLY A 370 5.41 -2.91 -7.36
N LEU A 371 5.76 -3.39 -6.18
CA LEU A 371 7.15 -3.45 -5.71
C LEU A 371 8.02 -4.35 -6.59
N LEU A 372 9.14 -3.79 -7.03
CA LEU A 372 10.20 -4.48 -7.77
C LEU A 372 11.55 -4.23 -7.06
N PRO A 373 12.50 -5.19 -7.12
CA PRO A 373 13.89 -4.84 -6.96
C PRO A 373 14.37 -4.01 -8.16
N THR A 374 15.47 -3.29 -8.01
CA THR A 374 16.13 -2.59 -9.11
C THR A 374 17.16 -3.50 -9.80
N ASP A 375 17.80 -3.00 -10.85
CA ASP A 375 18.94 -3.65 -11.51
C ASP A 375 20.25 -3.55 -10.68
N ARG A 376 20.21 -2.86 -9.54
CA ARG A 376 21.35 -2.71 -8.63
C ARG A 376 21.39 -3.84 -7.61
N ILE A 377 22.42 -4.68 -7.70
CA ILE A 377 22.69 -5.73 -6.71
C ILE A 377 22.97 -5.09 -5.34
N PRO A 378 22.25 -5.49 -4.27
CA PRO A 378 22.50 -4.95 -2.94
C PRO A 378 23.89 -5.27 -2.40
N THR A 379 24.50 -4.29 -1.75
CA THR A 379 25.73 -4.44 -0.98
C THR A 379 25.50 -3.99 0.46
N ALA A 380 26.10 -4.70 1.42
CA ALA A 380 26.05 -4.36 2.84
C ALA A 380 24.64 -4.13 3.43
N LEU A 381 23.70 -5.04 3.14
CA LEU A 381 22.40 -5.04 3.81
C LEU A 381 22.50 -5.63 5.21
N SER A 382 21.76 -5.06 6.16
CA SER A 382 21.48 -5.74 7.43
C SER A 382 20.67 -7.02 7.19
N ALA A 383 20.67 -7.96 8.15
CA ALA A 383 19.91 -9.20 8.01
C ALA A 383 18.41 -8.97 7.74
N LYS A 384 17.81 -7.96 8.41
CA LYS A 384 16.39 -7.60 8.21
C LYS A 384 16.13 -6.98 6.83
N GLU A 385 17.04 -6.12 6.37
CA GLU A 385 16.96 -5.56 5.01
C GLU A 385 17.09 -6.64 3.94
N ASN A 386 18.02 -7.57 4.14
CA ASN A 386 18.22 -8.68 3.21
C ASN A 386 16.97 -9.56 3.13
N ALA A 387 16.33 -9.87 4.26
CA ALA A 387 15.10 -10.65 4.29
C ALA A 387 13.95 -9.97 3.52
N ILE A 388 13.74 -8.66 3.71
CA ILE A 388 12.70 -7.92 2.97
C ILE A 388 13.03 -7.82 1.48
N TYR A 389 14.28 -7.54 1.13
CA TYR A 389 14.72 -7.50 -0.27
C TYR A 389 14.49 -8.84 -0.96
N GLU A 390 14.89 -9.95 -0.32
CA GLU A 390 14.68 -11.31 -0.83
C GLU A 390 13.19 -11.60 -1.03
N MET A 391 12.32 -11.23 -0.09
CA MET A 391 10.87 -11.41 -0.25
C MET A 391 10.36 -10.70 -1.52
N ILE A 392 10.79 -9.47 -1.77
CA ILE A 392 10.39 -8.70 -2.95
C ILE A 392 10.95 -9.35 -4.24
N ALA A 393 12.23 -9.75 -4.24
CA ALA A 393 12.87 -10.39 -5.38
C ALA A 393 12.23 -11.75 -5.71
N VAL A 394 12.02 -12.61 -4.71
CA VAL A 394 11.35 -13.90 -4.88
C VAL A 394 9.92 -13.70 -5.37
N ARG A 395 9.18 -12.71 -4.85
CA ARG A 395 7.83 -12.42 -5.34
C ARG A 395 7.80 -12.02 -6.81
N LEU A 396 8.78 -11.25 -7.27
CA LEU A 396 8.92 -10.96 -8.70
C LEU A 396 9.08 -12.27 -9.50
N LEU A 397 10.01 -13.14 -9.12
CA LEU A 397 10.24 -14.41 -9.82
C LEU A 397 9.00 -15.32 -9.80
N GLU A 398 8.29 -15.41 -8.68
CA GLU A 398 7.02 -16.12 -8.58
C GLU A 398 5.99 -15.55 -9.55
N SER A 399 5.87 -14.22 -9.63
CA SER A 399 4.87 -13.56 -10.48
C SER A 399 5.08 -13.79 -11.99
N LEU A 400 6.32 -14.08 -12.39
CA LEU A 400 6.70 -14.40 -13.76
C LEU A 400 6.54 -15.88 -14.10
N SER A 401 6.26 -16.73 -13.09
CA SER A 401 6.10 -18.17 -13.27
C SER A 401 4.79 -18.53 -13.97
N SER A 402 4.77 -19.69 -14.64
CA SER A 402 3.54 -20.25 -15.18
C SER A 402 2.57 -20.65 -14.08
N SER A 403 1.28 -20.66 -14.38
CA SER A 403 0.27 -21.11 -13.44
C SER A 403 0.47 -22.57 -13.02
N CYS A 404 0.16 -22.86 -11.76
CA CYS A 404 0.15 -24.21 -11.22
C CYS A 404 -1.16 -24.91 -11.60
N ILE A 405 -1.06 -26.10 -12.20
CA ILE A 405 -2.21 -26.94 -12.50
C ILE A 405 -2.30 -28.00 -11.40
N LYS A 406 -3.44 -28.07 -10.73
CA LYS A 406 -3.77 -29.08 -9.73
C LYS A 406 -4.91 -29.93 -10.22
N GLU A 407 -4.83 -31.24 -10.03
CA GLU A 407 -5.97 -32.14 -10.15
C GLU A 407 -6.44 -32.47 -8.74
N ILE A 408 -7.69 -32.13 -8.44
CA ILE A 408 -8.30 -32.36 -7.14
C ILE A 408 -9.41 -33.39 -7.38
N THR A 409 -9.28 -34.55 -6.75
CA THR A 409 -10.29 -35.61 -6.80
C THR A 409 -11.02 -35.66 -5.47
N GLU A 410 -12.33 -35.39 -5.51
CA GLU A 410 -13.24 -35.54 -4.38
C GLU A 410 -14.01 -36.86 -4.54
N ILE A 411 -13.93 -37.71 -3.51
CA ILE A 411 -14.59 -39.01 -3.47
C ILE A 411 -15.64 -38.96 -2.36
N ASN A 412 -16.91 -39.00 -2.72
CA ASN A 412 -18.00 -39.12 -1.75
C ASN A 412 -18.31 -40.61 -1.55
N LEU A 413 -18.31 -41.01 -0.29
CA LEU A 413 -18.60 -42.36 0.14
C LEU A 413 -19.91 -42.36 0.91
N HIS A 414 -20.76 -43.31 0.58
CA HIS A 414 -21.92 -43.63 1.37
C HIS A 414 -21.61 -44.86 2.23
N ALA A 415 -21.51 -44.63 3.54
CA ALA A 415 -21.43 -45.68 4.54
C ALA A 415 -22.83 -45.87 5.12
N LEU A 416 -23.37 -47.08 5.02
CA LEU A 416 -24.73 -47.39 5.47
C LEU A 416 -24.92 -46.99 6.94
N HIS A 417 -25.80 -46.02 7.15
CA HIS A 417 -26.49 -45.79 8.42
C HIS A 417 -27.96 -45.54 8.16
N TYR A 418 -28.73 -46.59 8.40
CA TYR A 418 -30.12 -46.77 7.97
C TYR A 418 -30.29 -47.03 6.48
#